data_AF-A0A3M7NCX1-F1
#
_entry.id   AF-A0A3M7NCX1-F1
#
_cell.length_a   1.000
_cell.length_b   1.000
_cell.length_c   1.000
_cell.angle_alpha   90.00
_cell.angle_beta   90.00
_cell.angle_gamma   90.00
#
_symmetry.space_group_name_H-M   'P 1'
#
loop_
_entity.id
_entity.type
_entity.pdbx_description
1 polymer ?
#
loop_
_entity_poly.entity_id
_entity_poly.type
_entity_poly.pdbx_seq_one_letter_code
_entity_poly.pdbx_strand_id
1 'polypeptide(L)'
;MSRNHSTELEPLVSVFEHLSDKPRGAEALERLRRIASIVKPLMRQRNWVVGTLAEFYPTEANLLGLNINRGQKICVRLRYPGDERQFLPLENVVDTMLHELAHNVIGPHNRDFHALWDKLRDEHEALVRKGYTGEGFLGRGNRLGGSRRIPLSEVKRQARAAAERRKALSAGSGQKLGGSGIMRGQDARAVIAAAAEKRIKIERGCASSTERGRQIARDEAAKKDKVVRTTVDHEDEDEAALMQAYIELIQEDEKAQLGDLYVAPSQSNPAGSKGSTAAVIAYHQQ
;
A
#
# COMPACT_ATOMS: atom_id res chain seq x y z
N MET A 1 -7.68 13.03 33.50
CA MET A 1 -6.26 12.76 33.20
C MET A 1 -6.20 12.21 31.78
N SER A 2 -5.96 13.07 30.79
CA SER A 2 -5.86 12.66 29.38
C SER A 2 -4.49 12.05 29.16
N ARG A 3 -4.42 10.75 28.85
CA ARG A 3 -3.17 10.15 28.39
C ARG A 3 -2.95 10.66 26.97
N ASN A 4 -1.98 11.56 26.79
CA ASN A 4 -1.39 11.78 25.47
C ASN A 4 -0.65 10.49 25.10
N HIS A 5 -1.34 9.54 24.48
CA HIS A 5 -0.68 8.48 23.74
C HIS A 5 -0.15 9.10 22.45
N SER A 6 1.16 8.99 22.24
CA SER A 6 1.77 9.28 20.95
C SER A 6 1.08 8.38 19.92
N THR A 7 0.31 8.97 19.01
CA THR A 7 -0.36 8.28 17.88
C THR A 7 0.63 7.53 16.98
N GLU A 8 1.93 7.76 17.17
CA GLU A 8 3.03 7.12 16.45
C GLU A 8 3.16 5.61 16.70
N LEU A 9 2.53 5.05 17.74
CA LEU A 9 2.64 3.63 18.11
C LEU A 9 1.33 2.84 17.97
N GLU A 10 0.24 3.49 17.57
CA GLU A 10 -1.01 2.78 17.31
C GLU A 10 -0.91 1.94 16.03
N PRO A 11 -1.44 0.71 16.03
CA PRO A 11 -1.39 -0.16 14.86
C PRO A 11 -2.24 0.43 13.74
N LEU A 12 -1.62 0.72 12.60
CA LEU A 12 -2.32 1.19 11.41
C LEU A 12 -3.27 0.13 10.82
N VAL A 13 -3.02 -1.15 11.12
CA VAL A 13 -3.96 -2.25 10.90
C VAL A 13 -4.17 -2.98 12.22
N SER A 14 -5.35 -2.86 12.82
CA SER A 14 -5.59 -3.40 14.17
C SER A 14 -5.78 -4.92 14.18
N VAL A 15 -6.37 -5.47 13.12
CA VAL A 15 -6.73 -6.90 13.05
C VAL A 15 -6.52 -7.49 11.65
N PHE A 16 -6.03 -8.72 11.63
CA PHE A 16 -5.99 -9.57 10.45
C PHE A 16 -7.00 -10.71 10.55
N GLU A 17 -7.66 -11.00 9.44
CA GLU A 17 -8.64 -12.10 9.32
C GLU A 17 -8.32 -12.95 8.10
N HIS A 18 -8.15 -14.26 8.26
CA HIS A 18 -7.99 -15.19 7.15
C HIS A 18 -9.03 -16.32 7.21
N LEU A 19 -9.32 -16.93 6.05
CA LEU A 19 -10.35 -17.95 5.96
C LEU A 19 -9.87 -19.27 6.60
N SER A 20 -10.60 -19.76 7.60
CA SER A 20 -10.27 -20.99 8.33
C SER A 20 -10.58 -22.25 7.54
N ASP A 21 -11.52 -22.17 6.59
CA ASP A 21 -11.96 -23.28 5.74
C ASP A 21 -11.15 -23.42 4.44
N LYS A 22 -10.06 -22.64 4.28
CA LYS A 22 -9.18 -22.67 3.11
C LYS A 22 -7.81 -23.26 3.42
N PRO A 23 -7.17 -23.97 2.47
CA PRO A 23 -5.84 -24.54 2.68
C PRO A 23 -4.79 -23.44 2.90
N ARG A 24 -3.66 -23.74 3.54
CA ARG A 24 -2.54 -22.78 3.72
C ARG A 24 -2.93 -21.49 4.46
N GLY A 25 -3.81 -21.57 5.48
CA GLY A 25 -4.26 -20.41 6.26
C GLY A 25 -3.11 -19.60 6.91
N ALA A 26 -2.07 -20.27 7.41
CA ALA A 26 -0.89 -19.60 7.96
C ALA A 26 -0.17 -18.71 6.93
N GLU A 27 -0.04 -19.16 5.68
CA GLU A 27 0.56 -18.36 4.60
C GLU A 27 -0.37 -17.23 4.17
N ALA A 28 -1.69 -17.42 4.22
CA ALA A 28 -2.65 -16.34 3.97
C ALA A 28 -2.47 -15.21 5.01
N LEU A 29 -2.35 -15.55 6.30
CA LEU A 29 -2.05 -14.58 7.35
C LEU A 29 -0.72 -13.86 7.12
N GLU A 30 0.35 -14.59 6.76
CA GLU A 30 1.64 -14.00 6.46
C GLU A 30 1.56 -13.02 5.28
N ARG A 31 0.80 -13.37 4.23
CA ARG A 31 0.54 -12.48 3.08
C ARG A 31 -0.21 -11.22 3.50
N LEU A 32 -1.24 -11.31 4.34
CA LEU A 32 -1.97 -10.13 4.83
C LEU A 32 -1.03 -9.20 5.62
N ARG A 33 -0.20 -9.74 6.50
CA ARG A 33 0.82 -8.97 7.24
C ARG A 33 1.82 -8.32 6.28
N ARG A 34 2.28 -9.06 5.28
CA ARG A 34 3.19 -8.56 4.24
C ARG A 34 2.56 -7.40 3.47
N ILE A 35 1.29 -7.52 3.06
CA ILE A 35 0.55 -6.47 2.35
C ILE A 35 0.42 -5.23 3.23
N ALA A 36 -0.05 -5.37 4.48
CA ALA A 36 -0.18 -4.27 5.43
C ALA A 36 1.16 -3.55 5.64
N SER A 37 2.23 -4.32 5.81
CA SER A 37 3.58 -3.80 5.96
C SER A 37 4.04 -2.99 4.74
N ILE A 38 3.79 -3.47 3.51
CA ILE A 38 4.14 -2.74 2.28
C ILE A 38 3.43 -1.38 2.18
N VAL A 39 2.16 -1.30 2.56
CA VAL A 39 1.35 -0.06 2.44
C VAL A 39 1.42 0.84 3.67
N LYS A 40 2.05 0.38 4.76
CA LYS A 40 2.16 1.06 6.05
C LYS A 40 2.66 2.52 5.93
N PRO A 41 3.71 2.83 5.14
CA PRO A 41 4.19 4.22 5.03
C PRO A 41 3.16 5.14 4.37
N LEU A 42 2.41 4.63 3.39
CA LEU A 42 1.37 5.38 2.68
C LEU A 42 0.20 5.70 3.60
N MET A 43 -0.15 4.75 4.47
CA MET A 43 -1.18 4.90 5.49
C MET A 43 -0.76 5.91 6.56
N ARG A 44 0.48 5.79 7.07
CA ARG A 44 1.03 6.68 8.10
C ARG A 44 1.08 8.13 7.62
N GLN A 45 1.59 8.36 6.42
CA GLN A 45 1.62 9.70 5.82
C GLN A 45 0.23 10.32 5.72
N ARG A 46 -0.82 9.51 5.61
CA ARG A 46 -2.21 9.98 5.44
C ARG A 46 -3.06 9.89 6.71
N ASN A 47 -2.48 9.48 7.83
CA ASN A 47 -3.20 9.15 9.06
C ASN A 47 -4.37 8.17 8.81
N TRP A 48 -4.19 7.24 7.86
CA TRP A 48 -5.19 6.22 7.58
C TRP A 48 -5.00 5.03 8.50
N VAL A 49 -6.09 4.58 9.10
CA VAL A 49 -6.15 3.37 9.91
C VAL A 49 -7.15 2.41 9.27
N VAL A 50 -6.82 1.12 9.29
CA VAL A 50 -7.70 0.05 8.85
C VAL A 50 -8.04 -0.83 10.06
N GLY A 51 -9.32 -0.90 10.41
CA GLY A 51 -9.74 -1.68 11.57
C GLY A 51 -9.49 -3.19 11.39
N THR A 52 -9.80 -3.72 10.21
CA THR A 52 -9.57 -5.14 9.88
C THR A 52 -9.14 -5.30 8.42
N LEU A 53 -8.00 -5.94 8.19
CA LEU A 53 -7.58 -6.41 6.87
C LEU A 53 -7.87 -7.90 6.75
N ALA A 54 -8.78 -8.27 5.85
CA ALA A 54 -9.31 -9.62 5.74
C ALA A 54 -9.03 -10.26 4.38
N GLU A 55 -8.77 -11.56 4.38
CA GLU A 55 -8.96 -12.39 3.20
C GLU A 55 -10.46 -12.62 2.96
N PHE A 56 -10.87 -12.58 1.70
CA PHE A 56 -12.18 -13.10 1.28
C PHE A 56 -12.08 -13.94 0.00
N TYR A 57 -13.11 -14.75 -0.24
CA TYR A 57 -13.21 -15.59 -1.44
C TYR A 57 -14.64 -15.60 -1.98
N PRO A 58 -15.10 -14.49 -2.58
CA PRO A 58 -16.45 -14.39 -3.12
C PRO A 58 -16.64 -15.31 -4.33
N THR A 59 -17.89 -15.60 -4.69
CA THR A 59 -18.22 -16.42 -5.87
C THR A 59 -17.92 -15.69 -7.18
N GLU A 60 -17.96 -14.36 -7.17
CA GLU A 60 -17.56 -13.50 -8.28
C GLU A 60 -16.06 -13.60 -8.56
N ALA A 61 -15.70 -14.26 -9.67
CA ALA A 61 -14.31 -14.48 -10.05
C ALA A 61 -13.54 -13.18 -10.31
N ASN A 62 -14.21 -12.12 -10.77
CA ASN A 62 -13.60 -10.82 -11.02
C ASN A 62 -13.40 -10.00 -9.74
N LEU A 63 -14.12 -10.26 -8.65
CA LEU A 63 -14.05 -9.45 -7.44
C LEU A 63 -12.74 -9.72 -6.68
N LEU A 64 -11.88 -8.70 -6.60
CA LEU A 64 -10.54 -8.73 -6.01
C LEU A 64 -10.46 -7.98 -4.67
N GLY A 65 -11.28 -6.95 -4.47
CA GLY A 65 -11.24 -6.09 -3.29
C GLY A 65 -12.59 -5.49 -2.90
N LEU A 66 -12.72 -5.17 -1.61
CA LEU A 66 -13.88 -4.49 -1.05
C LEU A 66 -13.50 -3.69 0.19
N ASN A 67 -13.74 -2.38 0.17
CA ASN A 67 -13.64 -1.49 1.32
C ASN A 67 -15.03 -1.29 1.95
N ILE A 68 -15.14 -1.65 3.21
CA ILE A 68 -16.36 -1.51 4.03
C ILE A 68 -16.16 -0.33 4.98
N ASN A 69 -17.05 0.65 4.87
CA ASN A 69 -17.13 1.83 5.74
C ASN A 69 -15.79 2.58 5.88
N ARG A 70 -15.15 2.88 4.75
CA ARG A 70 -13.97 3.77 4.66
C ARG A 70 -12.80 3.32 5.55
N GLY A 71 -12.44 2.05 5.46
CA GLY A 71 -11.32 1.48 6.20
C GLY A 71 -11.71 0.77 7.50
N GLN A 72 -13.00 0.71 7.87
CA GLN A 72 -13.42 -0.13 9.00
C GLN A 72 -13.00 -1.60 8.77
N LYS A 73 -13.26 -2.11 7.57
CA LYS A 73 -12.77 -3.42 7.12
C LYS A 73 -12.44 -3.36 5.63
N ILE A 74 -11.25 -3.83 5.26
CA ILE A 74 -10.86 -4.03 3.86
C ILE A 74 -10.71 -5.51 3.63
N CYS A 75 -11.41 -6.03 2.63
CA CYS A 75 -11.29 -7.41 2.18
C CYS A 75 -10.47 -7.45 0.88
N VAL A 76 -9.50 -8.35 0.81
CA VAL A 76 -8.70 -8.59 -0.39
C VAL A 76 -8.72 -10.07 -0.74
N ARG A 77 -8.82 -10.37 -2.05
CA ARG A 77 -8.75 -11.74 -2.55
C ARG A 77 -7.28 -12.14 -2.59
N LEU A 78 -6.93 -13.18 -1.88
CA LEU A 78 -5.56 -13.71 -1.89
C LEU A 78 -5.37 -14.84 -2.91
N ARG A 79 -6.44 -15.55 -3.29
CA ARG A 79 -6.38 -16.81 -4.05
C ARG A 79 -7.02 -16.67 -5.43
N TYR A 80 -6.54 -17.45 -6.39
CA TYR A 80 -7.16 -17.49 -7.71
C TYR A 80 -8.61 -18.01 -7.64
N PRO A 81 -9.54 -17.45 -8.43
CA PRO A 81 -10.87 -18.03 -8.57
C PRO A 81 -10.75 -19.40 -9.23
N GLY A 82 -11.39 -20.42 -8.65
CA GLY A 82 -11.35 -21.80 -9.15
C GLY A 82 -10.17 -22.64 -8.65
N ASP A 83 -9.11 -22.02 -8.12
CA ASP A 83 -8.02 -22.74 -7.43
C ASP A 83 -7.71 -22.06 -6.08
N GLU A 84 -8.32 -22.59 -5.02
CA GLU A 84 -8.13 -22.11 -3.65
C GLU A 84 -6.73 -22.42 -3.09
N ARG A 85 -5.94 -23.29 -3.73
CA ARG A 85 -4.58 -23.61 -3.27
C ARG A 85 -3.56 -22.64 -3.83
N GLN A 86 -3.85 -21.96 -4.94
CA GLN A 86 -2.95 -21.02 -5.60
C GLN A 86 -3.22 -19.58 -5.16
N PHE A 87 -2.20 -18.93 -4.63
CA PHE A 87 -2.27 -17.50 -4.29
C PHE A 87 -2.00 -16.62 -5.52
N LEU A 88 -2.69 -15.48 -5.57
CA LEU A 88 -2.41 -14.40 -6.49
C LEU A 88 -1.00 -13.83 -6.23
N PRO A 89 -0.33 -13.30 -7.27
CA PRO A 89 0.92 -12.60 -7.10
C PRO A 89 0.78 -11.44 -6.12
N LEU A 90 1.76 -11.28 -5.23
CA LEU A 90 1.69 -10.31 -4.13
C LEU A 90 1.51 -8.89 -4.67
N GLU A 91 2.21 -8.53 -5.74
CA GLU A 91 2.13 -7.25 -6.42
C GLU A 91 0.78 -6.97 -7.07
N ASN A 92 -0.04 -8.00 -7.33
CA ASN A 92 -1.42 -7.82 -7.77
C ASN A 92 -2.31 -7.47 -6.58
N VAL A 93 -2.14 -8.17 -5.46
CA VAL A 93 -2.92 -7.91 -4.24
C VAL A 93 -2.56 -6.57 -3.60
N VAL A 94 -1.29 -6.17 -3.62
CA VAL A 94 -0.85 -4.85 -3.15
C VAL A 94 -1.52 -3.75 -3.98
N ASP A 95 -1.59 -3.88 -5.31
CA ASP A 95 -2.24 -2.90 -6.17
C ASP A 95 -3.75 -2.78 -5.88
N THR A 96 -4.41 -3.91 -5.63
CA THR A 96 -5.78 -3.94 -5.10
C THR A 96 -5.88 -3.26 -3.74
N MET A 97 -4.94 -3.48 -2.81
CA MET A 97 -4.93 -2.81 -1.51
C MET A 97 -4.79 -1.30 -1.65
N LEU A 98 -3.96 -0.80 -2.57
CA LEU A 98 -3.84 0.64 -2.86
C LEU A 98 -5.17 1.21 -3.39
N HIS A 99 -5.86 0.46 -4.25
CA HIS A 99 -7.19 0.81 -4.74
C HIS A 99 -8.20 0.90 -3.58
N GLU A 100 -8.26 -0.11 -2.71
CA GLU A 100 -9.18 -0.11 -1.58
C GLU A 100 -8.84 0.99 -0.55
N LEU A 101 -7.56 1.33 -0.35
CA LEU A 101 -7.19 2.47 0.50
C LEU A 101 -7.68 3.81 -0.06
N ALA A 102 -7.71 3.99 -1.38
CA ALA A 102 -8.29 5.20 -1.99
C ALA A 102 -9.78 5.36 -1.64
N HIS A 103 -10.50 4.24 -1.46
CA HIS A 103 -11.89 4.23 -1.00
C HIS A 103 -12.10 4.69 0.46
N ASN A 104 -11.04 4.87 1.25
CA ASN A 104 -11.16 5.56 2.54
C ASN A 104 -11.67 7.01 2.33
N VAL A 105 -11.25 7.65 1.23
CA VAL A 105 -11.55 9.06 0.95
C VAL A 105 -12.61 9.20 -0.14
N ILE A 106 -12.49 8.47 -1.26
CA ILE A 106 -13.33 8.69 -2.45
C ILE A 106 -14.12 7.41 -2.76
N GLY A 107 -15.45 7.49 -2.69
CA GLY A 107 -16.35 6.36 -2.97
C GLY A 107 -16.44 5.97 -4.45
N PRO A 108 -16.82 6.88 -5.36
CA PRO A 108 -16.99 6.54 -6.78
C PRO A 108 -15.65 6.49 -7.52
N HIS A 109 -15.53 5.62 -8.54
CA HIS A 109 -14.41 5.61 -9.50
C HIS A 109 -14.52 6.78 -10.48
N ASN A 110 -14.35 8.00 -9.96
CA ASN A 110 -14.30 9.23 -10.74
C ASN A 110 -12.84 9.65 -10.99
N ARG A 111 -12.65 10.77 -11.70
CA ARG A 111 -11.30 11.30 -12.01
C ARG A 111 -10.44 11.48 -10.76
N ASP A 112 -11.02 11.94 -9.66
CA ASP A 112 -10.28 12.21 -8.42
C ASP A 112 -9.85 10.90 -7.73
N PHE A 113 -10.68 9.85 -7.80
CA PHE A 113 -10.31 8.52 -7.36
C PHE A 113 -9.10 7.99 -8.14
N HIS A 114 -9.14 8.06 -9.47
CA HIS A 114 -8.04 7.59 -10.31
C HIS A 114 -6.75 8.38 -10.04
N ALA A 115 -6.84 9.70 -9.86
CA ALA A 115 -5.69 10.54 -9.50
C ALA A 115 -5.08 10.13 -8.14
N LEU A 116 -5.92 9.85 -7.13
CA LEU A 116 -5.44 9.37 -5.83
C LEU A 116 -4.80 7.98 -5.93
N TRP A 117 -5.42 7.06 -6.68
CA TRP A 117 -4.88 5.71 -6.85
C TRP A 117 -3.56 5.71 -7.62
N ASP A 118 -3.45 6.47 -8.70
CA ASP A 118 -2.19 6.64 -9.44
C ASP A 118 -1.09 7.22 -8.53
N LYS A 119 -1.43 8.23 -7.71
CA LYS A 119 -0.49 8.77 -6.73
C LYS A 119 0.00 7.72 -5.73
N LEU A 120 -0.90 6.90 -5.18
CA LEU A 120 -0.51 5.83 -4.25
C LEU A 120 0.44 4.83 -4.90
N ARG A 121 0.25 4.52 -6.19
CA ARG A 121 1.15 3.65 -6.96
C ARG A 121 2.52 4.27 -7.16
N ASP A 122 2.58 5.56 -7.50
CA ASP A 122 3.84 6.29 -7.69
C ASP A 122 4.67 6.33 -6.40
N GLU A 123 4.02 6.61 -5.27
CA GLU A 123 4.67 6.61 -3.94
C GLU A 123 5.13 5.20 -3.55
N HIS A 124 4.31 4.18 -3.80
CA HIS A 124 4.71 2.78 -3.59
C HIS A 124 5.91 2.39 -4.45
N GLU A 125 5.94 2.78 -5.73
CA GLU A 125 7.10 2.53 -6.59
C GLU A 125 8.35 3.27 -6.11
N ALA A 126 8.19 4.51 -5.61
CA ALA A 126 9.28 5.26 -5.00
C ALA A 126 9.83 4.57 -3.75
N LEU A 127 8.97 4.02 -2.88
CA LEU A 127 9.36 3.19 -1.74
C LEU A 127 10.18 1.98 -2.18
N VAL A 128 9.69 1.22 -3.17
CA VAL A 128 10.40 0.06 -3.74
C VAL A 128 11.75 0.46 -4.33
N ARG A 129 11.81 1.56 -5.08
CA ARG A 129 13.05 2.11 -5.66
C ARG A 129 14.05 2.57 -4.60
N LYS A 130 13.59 2.90 -3.39
CA LYS A 130 14.42 3.23 -2.22
C LYS A 130 14.77 2.00 -1.38
N GLY A 131 14.26 0.83 -1.73
CA GLY A 131 14.57 -0.45 -1.09
C GLY A 131 13.58 -0.85 0.00
N TYR A 132 12.49 -0.10 0.15
CA TYR A 132 11.41 -0.50 1.04
C TYR A 132 10.54 -1.56 0.36
N THR A 133 10.45 -2.74 0.96
CA THR A 133 9.65 -3.87 0.42
C THR A 133 8.65 -4.40 1.45
N GLY A 134 8.26 -3.56 2.40
CA GLY A 134 7.69 -3.96 3.68
C GLY A 134 8.77 -4.39 4.69
N GLU A 135 8.36 -4.57 5.94
CA GLU A 135 9.18 -5.00 7.06
C GLU A 135 9.88 -6.33 6.75
N GLY A 136 11.16 -6.39 7.10
CA GLY A 136 12.02 -7.55 6.86
C GLY A 136 11.75 -8.66 7.87
N PHE A 137 11.52 -9.87 7.34
CA PHE A 137 11.46 -11.14 8.07
C PHE A 137 10.32 -11.27 9.12
N LEU A 138 9.09 -11.52 8.64
CA LEU A 138 7.91 -11.83 9.46
C LEU A 138 7.92 -13.24 10.10
N GLY A 139 9.06 -13.94 10.06
CA GLY A 139 9.26 -15.25 10.69
C GLY A 139 10.16 -15.18 11.92
N ARG A 140 10.02 -16.12 12.87
CA ARG A 140 11.04 -16.38 13.90
C ARG A 140 12.29 -16.99 13.25
N GLY A 141 13.02 -16.22 12.45
CA GLY A 141 14.34 -16.58 11.94
C GLY A 141 15.41 -16.06 12.88
N ASN A 142 16.38 -16.90 13.23
CA ASN A 142 17.57 -16.42 13.91
C ASN A 142 18.27 -15.40 13.00
N ARG A 143 18.40 -14.16 13.47
CA ARG A 143 19.26 -13.13 12.86
C ARG A 143 20.68 -13.67 12.79
N LEU A 144 21.08 -14.14 11.62
CA LEU A 144 22.48 -14.46 11.33
C LEU A 144 23.21 -13.13 11.07
N GLY A 145 23.70 -12.51 12.15
CA GLY A 145 24.54 -11.33 12.10
C GLY A 145 23.99 -10.14 12.88
N GLY A 146 24.61 -9.85 14.03
CA GLY A 146 24.64 -8.53 14.65
C GLY A 146 23.37 -8.09 15.37
N SER A 147 23.33 -8.34 16.67
CA SER A 147 22.46 -7.72 17.67
C SER A 147 22.80 -6.24 17.93
N ARG A 148 23.02 -5.45 16.88
CA ARG A 148 23.09 -3.99 17.00
C ARG A 148 21.98 -3.39 16.15
N ARG A 149 20.99 -2.84 16.85
CA ARG A 149 20.07 -1.82 16.32
C ARG A 149 20.91 -0.87 15.48
N ILE A 150 20.63 -0.82 14.18
CA ILE A 150 21.25 0.13 13.27
C ILE A 150 20.73 1.50 13.73
N PRO A 151 21.59 2.43 14.21
CA PRO A 151 21.13 3.75 14.63
C PRO A 151 20.33 4.42 13.52
N LEU A 152 19.32 5.24 13.85
CA LEU A 152 18.49 5.91 12.83
C LEU A 152 19.32 6.74 11.84
N SER A 153 20.44 7.30 12.29
CA SER A 153 21.42 7.97 11.43
C SER A 153 22.06 7.01 10.41
N GLU A 154 22.32 5.77 10.81
CA GLU A 154 22.89 4.71 9.98
C GLU A 154 21.84 4.16 9.00
N VAL A 155 20.58 4.04 9.41
CA VAL A 155 19.46 3.72 8.52
C VAL A 155 19.28 4.80 7.47
N LYS A 156 19.21 6.08 7.88
CA LYS A 156 19.14 7.23 6.96
C LYS A 156 20.34 7.27 6.03
N ARG A 157 21.55 7.02 6.54
CA ARG A 157 22.77 6.93 5.75
C ARG A 157 22.72 5.79 4.74
N GLN A 158 22.28 4.60 5.13
CA GLN A 158 22.16 3.45 4.25
C GLN A 158 21.07 3.66 3.18
N ALA A 159 19.93 4.23 3.55
CA ALA A 159 18.86 4.59 2.62
C ALA A 159 19.33 5.64 1.60
N ARG A 160 20.00 6.70 2.07
CA ARG A 160 20.64 7.71 1.19
C ARG A 160 21.70 7.10 0.29
N ALA A 161 22.63 6.32 0.84
CA ALA A 161 23.67 5.66 0.06
C ALA A 161 23.10 4.67 -0.97
N ALA A 162 22.02 3.94 -0.62
CA ALA A 162 21.35 3.03 -1.55
C ALA A 162 20.54 3.77 -2.63
N ALA A 163 19.97 4.95 -2.30
CA ALA A 163 19.33 5.83 -3.26
C ALA A 163 20.36 6.48 -4.20
N GLU A 164 21.49 6.94 -3.68
CA GLU A 164 22.60 7.52 -4.45
C GLU A 164 23.25 6.49 -5.38
N ARG A 165 23.53 5.27 -4.91
CA ARG A 165 24.01 4.17 -5.76
C ARG A 165 23.05 3.89 -6.91
N ARG A 166 21.74 3.85 -6.64
CA ARG A 166 20.72 3.64 -7.67
C ARG A 166 20.58 4.83 -8.63
N LYS A 167 20.74 6.07 -8.13
CA LYS A 167 20.77 7.29 -8.94
C LYS A 167 21.98 7.32 -9.86
N ALA A 168 23.15 6.91 -9.39
CA ALA A 168 24.35 6.78 -10.21
C ALA A 168 24.19 5.70 -11.31
N LEU A 169 23.53 4.58 -11.00
CA LEU A 169 23.20 3.53 -11.98
C LEU A 169 22.14 3.98 -13.01
N SER A 170 21.32 4.98 -12.68
CA SER A 170 20.31 5.57 -13.56
C SER A 170 20.78 6.88 -14.23
N ALA A 171 21.97 7.38 -13.92
CA ALA A 171 22.46 8.64 -14.45
C ALA A 171 22.77 8.47 -15.96
N GLY A 172 22.02 9.19 -16.80
CA GLY A 172 22.16 9.13 -18.26
C GLY A 172 21.22 8.14 -18.95
N SER A 173 20.44 7.33 -18.22
CA SER A 173 19.27 6.68 -18.82
C SER A 173 18.13 7.70 -18.78
N GLY A 174 17.59 8.10 -19.94
CA GLY A 174 16.41 8.97 -20.04
C GLY A 174 15.12 8.32 -19.53
N GLN A 175 15.20 7.54 -18.45
CA GLN A 175 14.07 6.84 -17.84
C GLN A 175 13.08 7.86 -17.29
N LYS A 176 11.90 7.87 -17.91
CA LYS A 176 10.71 8.52 -17.37
C LYS A 176 10.33 7.87 -16.05
N LEU A 177 9.85 8.67 -15.10
CA LEU A 177 9.34 8.19 -13.80
C LEU A 177 7.97 7.53 -14.01
N GLY A 178 7.81 6.32 -13.47
CA GLY A 178 6.57 5.53 -13.53
C GLY A 178 6.75 4.25 -14.36
N GLY A 179 6.91 3.12 -13.68
CA GLY A 179 7.06 1.79 -14.25
C GLY A 179 8.45 1.19 -14.05
N SER A 180 8.49 -0.13 -13.81
CA SER A 180 9.72 -0.91 -13.93
C SER A 180 10.38 -0.59 -15.27
N GLY A 181 11.66 -0.20 -15.26
CA GLY A 181 12.38 0.18 -16.47
C GLY A 181 12.23 -0.89 -17.55
N ILE A 182 11.87 -0.46 -18.77
CA ILE A 182 11.75 -1.36 -19.91
C ILE A 182 13.14 -1.98 -20.12
N MET A 183 13.24 -3.30 -19.92
CA MET A 183 14.48 -4.02 -20.15
C MET A 183 14.83 -3.95 -21.63
N ARG A 184 16.12 -3.89 -21.96
CA ARG A 184 16.59 -3.84 -23.35
C ARG A 184 16.04 -5.04 -24.12
N GLY A 185 15.12 -4.80 -25.06
CA GLY A 185 14.44 -5.84 -25.86
C GLY A 185 12.94 -6.02 -25.59
N GLN A 186 12.36 -5.35 -24.58
CA GLN A 186 10.92 -5.33 -24.34
C GLN A 186 10.22 -4.26 -25.19
N ASP A 187 9.05 -4.58 -25.75
CA ASP A 187 8.20 -3.59 -26.43
C ASP A 187 7.50 -2.70 -25.40
N ALA A 188 7.86 -1.41 -25.42
CA ALA A 188 7.26 -0.38 -24.57
C ALA A 188 5.73 -0.37 -24.65
N ARG A 189 5.15 -0.57 -25.84
CA ARG A 189 3.69 -0.58 -26.04
C ARG A 189 3.04 -1.75 -25.33
N ALA A 190 3.64 -2.93 -25.41
CA ALA A 190 3.14 -4.12 -24.74
C ALA A 190 3.18 -3.98 -23.21
N VAL A 191 4.26 -3.41 -22.66
CA VAL A 191 4.38 -3.15 -21.21
C VAL A 191 3.31 -2.17 -20.73
N ILE A 192 3.11 -1.08 -21.48
CA ILE A 192 2.08 -0.07 -21.16
C ILE A 192 0.68 -0.69 -21.26
N ALA A 193 0.40 -1.47 -22.30
CA ALA A 193 -0.87 -2.16 -22.49
C ALA A 193 -1.16 -3.13 -21.33
N ALA A 194 -0.20 -3.96 -20.96
CA ALA A 194 -0.35 -4.90 -19.84
C ALA A 194 -0.61 -4.19 -18.50
N ALA A 195 0.05 -3.05 -18.26
CA ALA A 195 -0.20 -2.24 -17.08
C ALA A 195 -1.62 -1.63 -17.08
N ALA A 196 -2.09 -1.16 -18.24
CA ALA A 196 -3.44 -0.63 -18.39
C ALA A 196 -4.53 -1.71 -18.22
N GLU A 197 -4.33 -2.90 -18.80
CA GLU A 197 -5.23 -4.05 -18.62
C GLU A 197 -5.34 -4.47 -17.16
N LYS A 198 -4.22 -4.49 -16.43
CA LYS A 198 -4.22 -4.78 -14.99
C LYS A 198 -5.06 -3.76 -14.21
N ARG A 199 -4.97 -2.47 -14.56
CA ARG A 199 -5.78 -1.41 -13.92
C ARG A 199 -7.27 -1.64 -14.14
N ILE A 200 -7.66 -1.87 -15.40
CA ILE A 200 -9.05 -2.15 -15.77
C ILE A 200 -9.57 -3.37 -15.01
N LYS A 201 -8.74 -4.41 -14.85
CA LYS A 201 -9.11 -5.61 -14.10
C LYS A 201 -9.36 -5.33 -12.62
N ILE A 202 -8.54 -4.50 -11.97
CA ILE A 202 -8.74 -4.14 -10.56
C ILE A 202 -10.00 -3.30 -10.37
N GLU A 203 -10.21 -2.31 -11.24
CA GLU A 203 -11.40 -1.45 -11.19
C GLU A 203 -12.70 -2.26 -11.38
N ARG A 204 -12.75 -3.10 -12.42
CA ARG A 204 -13.87 -4.04 -12.65
C ARG A 204 -13.99 -5.11 -11.57
N GLY A 205 -12.91 -5.32 -10.82
CA GLY A 205 -12.81 -6.26 -9.72
C GLY A 205 -13.03 -5.61 -8.35
N CYS A 206 -13.57 -4.41 -8.30
CA CYS A 206 -13.93 -3.76 -7.06
C CYS A 206 -15.46 -3.67 -6.95
N ALA A 207 -16.01 -4.03 -5.79
CA ALA A 207 -17.44 -3.85 -5.51
C ALA A 207 -17.71 -2.74 -4.49
N SER A 208 -16.68 -1.97 -4.11
CA SER A 208 -16.80 -0.84 -3.20
C SER A 208 -17.81 0.19 -3.74
N SER A 209 -18.63 0.75 -2.85
CA SER A 209 -19.73 1.68 -3.18
C SER A 209 -20.90 1.11 -4.02
N THR A 210 -20.93 -0.20 -4.32
CA THR A 210 -22.04 -0.83 -5.05
C THR A 210 -23.05 -1.54 -4.13
N GLU A 211 -24.30 -1.73 -4.59
CA GLU A 211 -25.28 -2.53 -3.86
C GLU A 211 -24.82 -3.99 -3.70
N ARG A 212 -24.21 -4.56 -4.74
CA ARG A 212 -23.67 -5.93 -4.66
C ARG A 212 -22.57 -6.03 -3.60
N GLY A 213 -21.68 -5.03 -3.52
CA GLY A 213 -20.66 -4.94 -2.47
C GLY A 213 -21.27 -4.85 -1.07
N ARG A 214 -22.37 -4.11 -0.89
CA ARG A 214 -23.11 -4.08 0.38
C ARG A 214 -23.66 -5.45 0.77
N GLN A 215 -24.20 -6.21 -0.19
CA GLN A 215 -24.67 -7.56 0.07
C GLN A 215 -23.51 -8.48 0.48
N ILE A 216 -22.41 -8.45 -0.27
CA ILE A 216 -21.21 -9.26 0.04
C ILE A 216 -20.66 -8.90 1.42
N ALA A 217 -20.63 -7.62 1.79
CA ALA A 217 -20.21 -7.19 3.13
C ALA A 217 -21.08 -7.81 4.24
N ARG A 218 -22.41 -7.92 4.04
CA ARG A 218 -23.31 -8.59 4.98
C ARG A 218 -23.04 -10.10 5.03
N ASP A 219 -22.86 -10.73 3.89
CA ASP A 219 -22.59 -12.17 3.79
C ASP A 219 -21.25 -12.52 4.46
N GLU A 220 -20.21 -11.72 4.26
CA GLU A 220 -18.91 -11.87 4.92
C GLU A 220 -19.00 -11.61 6.44
N ALA A 221 -19.82 -10.66 6.88
CA ALA A 221 -20.06 -10.42 8.31
C ALA A 221 -20.82 -11.57 9.00
N ALA A 222 -21.60 -12.36 8.25
CA ALA A 222 -22.30 -13.53 8.76
C ALA A 222 -21.41 -14.77 8.91
N LYS A 223 -20.28 -14.85 8.17
CA LYS A 223 -19.35 -16.00 8.17
C LYS A 223 -18.33 -15.98 9.32
N LYS A 224 -18.72 -15.56 10.53
CA LYS A 224 -17.79 -15.40 11.66
C LYS A 224 -17.05 -16.69 12.04
N ASP A 225 -17.72 -17.83 11.95
CA ASP A 225 -17.16 -19.14 12.32
C ASP A 225 -16.10 -19.67 11.32
N LYS A 226 -16.00 -19.04 10.13
CA LYS A 226 -15.09 -19.44 9.05
C LYS A 226 -13.85 -18.56 8.94
N VAL A 227 -13.57 -17.76 9.96
CA VAL A 227 -12.47 -16.80 9.96
C VAL A 227 -11.63 -16.97 11.21
N VAL A 228 -10.31 -17.03 11.02
CA VAL A 228 -9.36 -16.90 12.13
C VAL A 228 -8.94 -15.44 12.25
N ARG A 229 -9.16 -14.86 13.42
CA ARG A 229 -8.86 -13.46 13.76
C ARG A 229 -7.54 -13.37 14.52
N THR A 230 -6.70 -12.40 14.17
CA THR A 230 -5.43 -12.11 14.85
C THR A 230 -5.32 -10.61 15.11
N THR A 231 -5.23 -10.21 16.38
CA THR A 231 -5.09 -8.81 16.79
C THR A 231 -3.63 -8.37 16.78
N VAL A 232 -3.41 -7.07 16.62
CA VAL A 232 -2.11 -6.40 16.73
C VAL A 232 -2.21 -5.41 17.89
N ASP A 233 -1.37 -5.57 18.90
CA ASP A 233 -1.51 -4.80 20.14
C ASP A 233 -0.68 -3.50 20.12
N HIS A 234 0.45 -3.45 19.40
CA HIS A 234 1.34 -2.28 19.34
C HIS A 234 2.30 -2.38 18.15
N GLU A 235 2.71 -1.22 17.61
CA GLU A 235 3.82 -1.14 16.65
C GLU A 235 5.16 -1.04 17.40
N ASP A 236 6.21 -1.64 16.86
CA ASP A 236 7.57 -1.49 17.40
C ASP A 236 8.07 -0.05 17.15
N GLU A 237 8.60 0.60 18.18
CA GLU A 237 9.17 1.96 18.09
C GLU A 237 10.27 2.04 17.01
N ASP A 238 11.07 0.97 16.86
CA ASP A 238 12.13 0.92 15.86
C ASP A 238 11.55 0.89 14.43
N GLU A 239 10.41 0.21 14.23
CA GLU A 239 9.69 0.14 12.95
C GLU A 239 9.06 1.48 12.60
N ALA A 240 8.42 2.13 13.57
CA ALA A 240 7.84 3.45 13.41
C ALA A 240 8.90 4.47 12.96
N ALA A 241 10.09 4.42 13.57
CA ALA A 241 11.19 5.32 13.24
C ALA A 241 11.85 5.03 11.89
N LEU A 242 12.01 3.75 11.51
CA LEU A 242 12.46 3.34 10.19
C LEU A 242 11.50 3.86 9.10
N MET A 243 10.20 3.72 9.34
CA MET A 243 9.17 4.16 8.42
C MET A 243 9.16 5.69 8.28
N GLN A 244 9.31 6.42 9.39
CA GLN A 244 9.42 7.88 9.38
C GLN A 244 10.60 8.35 8.52
N ALA A 245 11.74 7.66 8.58
CA ALA A 245 12.90 7.96 7.75
C ALA A 245 12.65 7.77 6.25
N TYR A 246 11.88 6.74 5.85
CA TYR A 246 11.50 6.55 4.44
C TYR A 246 10.54 7.63 3.94
N ILE A 247 9.57 8.02 4.77
CA ILE A 247 8.62 9.10 4.47
C ILE A 247 9.36 10.42 4.24
N GLU A 248 10.28 10.78 5.14
CA GLU A 248 11.12 11.98 5.01
C GLU A 248 11.94 11.96 3.71
N LEU A 249 12.55 10.82 3.38
CA LEU A 249 13.35 10.69 2.16
C LEU A 249 12.49 10.86 0.90
N ILE A 250 11.22 10.41 0.89
CA ILE A 250 10.28 10.65 -0.21
C ILE A 250 9.95 12.13 -0.34
N GLN A 251 9.69 12.80 0.77
CA GLN A 251 9.41 14.22 0.78
C GLN A 251 10.61 15.07 0.34
N GLU A 252 11.83 14.69 0.72
CA GLU A 252 13.07 15.34 0.25
C GLU A 252 13.19 15.27 -1.28
N ASP A 253 12.96 14.10 -1.89
CA ASP A 253 13.00 13.94 -3.34
C ASP A 253 11.88 14.72 -4.04
N GLU A 254 10.65 14.70 -3.49
CA GLU A 254 9.53 15.46 -4.04
C GLU A 254 9.81 16.97 -3.98
N LYS A 255 10.36 17.46 -2.87
CA LYS A 255 10.77 18.86 -2.73
C LYS A 255 11.87 19.24 -3.72
N ALA A 256 12.86 18.38 -3.92
CA ALA A 256 13.93 18.61 -4.89
C ALA A 256 13.41 18.65 -6.34
N GLN A 257 12.36 17.89 -6.65
CA GLN A 257 11.74 17.87 -7.99
C GLN A 257 10.80 19.06 -8.22
N LEU A 258 9.98 19.41 -7.23
CA LEU A 258 8.93 20.43 -7.37
C LEU A 258 9.44 21.85 -7.08
N GLY A 259 10.54 22.01 -6.34
CA GLY A 259 11.06 23.31 -5.95
C GLY A 259 10.00 24.13 -5.20
N ASP A 260 9.68 25.31 -5.74
CA ASP A 260 8.71 26.25 -5.16
C ASP A 260 7.26 25.75 -5.21
N LEU A 261 6.98 24.73 -6.04
CA LEU A 261 5.65 24.10 -6.12
C LEU A 261 5.43 23.04 -5.02
N TYR A 262 6.43 22.80 -4.16
CA TYR A 262 6.32 21.83 -3.08
C TYR A 262 5.47 22.35 -1.91
N VAL A 263 4.42 21.61 -1.57
CA VAL A 263 3.61 21.75 -0.36
C VAL A 263 3.98 20.64 0.62
N ALA A 264 4.45 21.01 1.80
CA ALA A 264 4.72 20.04 2.87
C ALA A 264 3.42 19.39 3.37
N PRO A 265 3.46 18.13 3.84
CA PRO A 265 2.38 17.54 4.62
C PRO A 265 1.94 18.42 5.78
N SER A 266 0.64 18.49 6.00
CA SER A 266 0.03 19.17 7.15
C SER A 266 -1.15 18.36 7.68
N GLN A 267 -1.72 18.74 8.83
CA GLN A 267 -2.93 18.07 9.33
C GLN A 267 -4.11 18.17 8.34
N SER A 268 -4.22 19.27 7.59
CA SER A 268 -5.27 19.48 6.58
C SER A 268 -4.93 18.89 5.21
N ASN A 269 -3.65 18.64 4.93
CA ASN A 269 -3.18 17.97 3.72
C ASN A 269 -2.04 16.99 4.07
N PRO A 270 -2.38 15.80 4.62
CA PRO A 270 -1.38 14.85 5.10
C PRO A 270 -0.42 14.37 4.00
N ALA A 271 -0.84 14.47 2.73
CA ALA A 271 -0.08 13.98 1.59
C ALA A 271 0.63 15.10 0.77
N GLY A 272 0.69 16.34 1.28
CA GLY A 272 1.51 17.44 0.72
C GLY A 272 1.20 17.83 -0.73
N SER A 273 2.24 18.19 -1.51
CA SER A 273 2.19 18.77 -2.87
C SER A 273 1.27 18.08 -3.86
N LYS A 274 1.04 16.78 -3.67
CA LYS A 274 0.19 15.97 -4.53
C LYS A 274 -1.15 15.60 -3.90
N GLY A 275 -1.47 16.08 -2.69
CA GLY A 275 -2.72 15.80 -1.96
C GLY A 275 -3.83 16.80 -2.25
N SER A 276 -3.50 17.87 -2.95
CA SER A 276 -4.42 18.91 -3.38
C SER A 276 -4.98 18.57 -4.77
N THR A 277 -6.25 18.17 -4.84
CA THR A 277 -7.04 18.26 -6.09
C THR A 277 -7.09 19.70 -6.63
N ALA A 278 -6.77 20.70 -5.80
CA ALA A 278 -6.69 22.11 -6.20
C ALA A 278 -5.39 22.48 -6.95
N ALA A 279 -4.30 21.70 -6.83
CA ALA A 279 -3.05 22.00 -7.54
C ALA A 279 -3.10 21.66 -9.04
N VAL A 280 -4.05 20.80 -9.45
CA VAL A 280 -4.28 20.46 -10.87
C VAL A 280 -5.12 21.54 -11.57
N ILE A 281 -5.82 22.40 -10.84
CA ILE A 281 -6.70 23.44 -11.43
C ILE A 281 -5.89 24.62 -12.01
N ALA A 282 -4.67 24.85 -11.55
CA ALA A 282 -3.86 25.99 -12.02
C ALA A 282 -3.17 25.77 -13.39
N TYR A 283 -3.20 24.57 -13.96
CA TYR A 283 -2.44 24.24 -15.19
C TYR A 283 -3.27 24.23 -16.49
N HIS A 284 -4.54 24.63 -16.46
CA HIS A 284 -5.39 24.70 -17.66
C HIS A 284 -5.99 26.08 -17.98
N GLN A 285 -5.41 27.15 -17.43
CA GLN A 285 -5.70 28.53 -17.85
C GLN A 285 -4.41 29.32 -18.08
N GLN A 286 -3.62 28.89 -19.07
CA GLN A 286 -2.81 29.77 -19.92
C GLN A 286 -2.79 29.21 -21.33
#